data_AF-A0A1S2KLA0-F1
#
_entry.id   AF-A0A1S2KLA0-F1
#
_cell.length_a   1.000
_cell.length_b   1.000
_cell.length_c   1.000
_cell.angle_alpha   90.00
_cell.angle_beta   90.00
_cell.angle_gamma   90.00
#
_symmetry.space_group_name_H-M   'P 1'
#
loop_
_entity.id
_entity.type
_entity.pdbx_description
1 polymer ?
#
loop_
_entity_poly.entity_id
_entity_poly.type
_entity_poly.pdbx_seq_one_letter_code
_entity_poly.pdbx_strand_id
1 'polypeptide(L)'
;MIAGRGPSPALCLLLVARLPDTSLTVALASGGREHFGWGQDRHLAADLFDAINSNTRATGQWGKGKAPKIPAFPRPQAKAKARKAKRPATVAALYQHFSRR
;
A
#
# COMPACT_ATOMS: atom_id res chain seq x y z
N MET A 1 -31.23 12.61 -1.12
CA MET A 1 -30.10 12.66 -0.15
C MET A 1 -30.25 11.63 0.99
N ILE A 2 -31.47 11.29 1.43
CA ILE A 2 -31.72 10.26 2.45
C ILE A 2 -32.65 9.21 1.83
N ALA A 3 -32.39 7.93 2.04
CA ALA A 3 -33.27 6.82 1.64
C ALA A 3 -33.75 6.11 2.92
N GLY A 4 -34.97 6.40 3.35
CA GLY A 4 -35.51 5.88 4.61
C GLY A 4 -34.83 6.52 5.83
N ARG A 5 -34.28 5.70 6.73
CA ARG A 5 -33.67 6.16 8.01
C ARG A 5 -32.17 6.49 7.91
N GLY A 6 -31.59 6.55 6.72
CA GLY A 6 -30.16 6.76 6.57
C GLY A 6 -29.76 7.41 5.24
N PRO A 7 -28.46 7.75 5.10
CA PRO A 7 -27.94 8.31 3.85
C PRO A 7 -28.23 7.35 2.69
N SER A 8 -28.69 7.90 1.57
CA SER A 8 -29.00 7.08 0.40
C SER A 8 -27.76 6.32 -0.08
N PRO A 9 -27.85 5.05 -0.52
CA PRO A 9 -26.68 4.29 -1.00
C PRO A 9 -25.88 5.02 -2.10
N ALA A 10 -26.57 5.72 -3.00
CA ALA A 10 -25.94 6.55 -4.03
C ALA A 10 -25.07 7.67 -3.44
N LEU A 11 -25.50 8.30 -2.35
CA LEU A 11 -24.72 9.33 -1.65
C LEU A 11 -23.47 8.72 -1.01
N CYS A 12 -23.58 7.56 -0.39
CA CYS A 12 -22.42 6.86 0.19
C CYS A 12 -21.38 6.51 -0.88
N LEU A 13 -21.82 6.00 -2.04
CA LEU A 13 -20.94 5.68 -3.16
C LEU A 13 -20.27 6.93 -3.74
N LEU A 14 -21.01 8.03 -3.89
CA LEU A 14 -20.45 9.30 -4.36
C LEU A 14 -19.35 9.84 -3.44
N LEU A 15 -19.55 9.73 -2.12
CA LEU A 15 -18.55 10.16 -1.14
C LEU A 15 -17.29 9.29 -1.19
N VAL A 16 -17.45 7.98 -1.33
CA VAL A 16 -16.30 7.06 -1.46
C VAL A 16 -15.54 7.28 -2.77
N ALA A 17 -16.25 7.49 -3.88
CA ALA A 17 -15.65 7.66 -5.20
C ALA A 17 -14.87 8.97 -5.38
N ARG A 18 -15.08 9.96 -4.51
CA ARG A 18 -14.39 11.26 -4.54
C ARG A 18 -13.43 11.47 -3.36
N LEU A 19 -13.12 10.41 -2.62
CA LEU A 19 -12.07 10.49 -1.61
C LEU A 19 -10.72 10.80 -2.28
N PRO A 20 -9.86 11.60 -1.62
CA PRO A 20 -8.49 11.77 -2.06
C PRO A 20 -7.78 10.42 -2.18
N ASP A 21 -6.88 10.32 -3.15
CA ASP A 21 -5.99 9.17 -3.37
C ASP A 21 -5.10 8.86 -2.15
N THR A 22 -4.81 9.86 -1.33
CA THR A 22 -4.09 9.75 -0.05
C THR A 22 -4.95 9.20 1.10
N SER A 23 -6.26 9.02 0.91
CA SER A 23 -7.19 8.63 1.96
C SER A 23 -6.97 7.19 2.46
N LEU A 24 -7.46 6.91 3.68
CA LEU A 24 -7.34 5.58 4.28
C LEU A 24 -8.11 4.52 3.49
N THR A 25 -9.25 4.88 2.91
CA THR A 25 -10.06 3.98 2.07
C THR A 25 -9.27 3.54 0.85
N VAL A 26 -8.62 4.48 0.16
CA VAL A 26 -7.78 4.17 -1.01
C VAL A 26 -6.55 3.37 -0.59
N ALA A 27 -5.89 3.74 0.51
CA ALA A 27 -4.76 2.98 1.04
C ALA A 27 -5.09 1.51 1.35
N LEU A 28 -6.24 1.27 1.98
CA LEU A 28 -6.72 -0.08 2.27
C LEU A 28 -7.03 -0.86 0.99
N ALA A 29 -7.64 -0.22 -0.01
CA ALA A 29 -7.87 -0.83 -1.32
C ALA A 29 -6.55 -1.17 -2.04
N SER A 30 -5.53 -0.33 -1.90
CA SER A 30 -4.20 -0.48 -2.52
C SER A 30 -3.29 -1.51 -1.85
N GLY A 31 -3.71 -2.11 -0.73
CA GLY A 31 -2.97 -3.21 -0.09
C GLY A 31 -2.58 -3.00 1.36
N GLY A 32 -2.99 -1.89 1.99
CA GLY A 32 -2.94 -1.76 3.44
C GLY A 32 -2.67 -0.34 3.95
N ARG A 33 -2.69 -0.21 5.27
CA ARG A 33 -2.53 1.09 5.97
C ARG A 33 -1.21 1.79 5.68
N GLU A 34 -0.18 1.06 5.26
CA GLU A 34 1.13 1.63 4.93
C GLU A 34 1.07 2.54 3.70
N HIS A 35 0.06 2.37 2.83
CA HIS A 35 -0.20 3.26 1.68
C HIS A 35 -0.96 4.54 2.07
N PHE A 36 -1.25 4.75 3.36
CA PHE A 36 -1.94 5.96 3.79
C PHE A 36 -1.05 7.19 3.57
N GLY A 37 -1.61 8.23 2.95
CA GLY A 37 -0.83 9.41 2.56
C GLY A 37 0.03 9.22 1.31
N TRP A 38 0.00 8.04 0.67
CA TRP A 38 0.63 7.80 -0.64
C TRP A 38 -0.34 8.06 -1.77
N GLY A 39 -0.35 9.31 -2.22
CA GLY A 39 -1.05 9.71 -3.45
C GLY A 39 -0.19 9.53 -4.69
N GLN A 40 -0.76 9.87 -5.84
CA GLN A 40 -0.13 9.83 -7.15
C GLN A 40 1.18 10.62 -7.17
N ASP A 41 1.24 11.80 -6.55
CA ASP A 41 2.44 12.63 -6.49
C ASP A 41 3.61 11.92 -5.81
N ARG A 42 3.35 11.16 -4.73
CA ARG A 42 4.40 10.42 -4.02
C ARG A 42 4.88 9.22 -4.81
N HIS A 43 3.98 8.56 -5.54
CA HIS A 43 4.36 7.51 -6.48
C HIS A 43 5.23 8.05 -7.62
N LEU A 44 4.85 9.17 -8.22
CA LEU A 44 5.60 9.83 -9.29
C LEU A 44 6.98 10.32 -8.81
N ALA A 45 7.07 10.92 -7.62
CA ALA A 45 8.34 11.34 -7.04
C ALA A 45 9.29 10.17 -6.80
N ALA A 46 8.75 9.04 -6.31
CA ALA A 46 9.53 7.82 -6.11
C ALA A 46 10.07 7.25 -7.42
N ASP A 47 9.24 7.22 -8.47
CA ASP A 47 9.64 6.71 -9.78
C ASP A 47 10.64 7.65 -10.46
N LEU A 48 10.47 8.97 -10.34
CA LEU A 48 11.42 9.95 -10.85
C LEU A 48 12.78 9.82 -10.14
N PHE A 49 12.79 9.71 -8.82
CA PHE A 49 14.00 9.50 -8.04
C PHE A 49 14.74 8.23 -8.48
N ASP A 50 14.03 7.12 -8.62
CA ASP A 50 14.63 5.86 -9.05
C ASP A 50 15.11 5.91 -10.51
N ALA A 51 14.41 6.61 -11.40
CA ALA A 51 14.85 6.82 -12.77
C ALA A 51 16.13 7.66 -12.86
N ILE A 52 16.21 8.76 -12.09
CA ILE A 52 17.40 9.60 -12.00
C ILE A 52 18.57 8.80 -11.44
N ASN A 53 18.35 8.02 -10.38
CA ASN A 53 19.39 7.18 -9.79
C ASN A 53 19.88 6.11 -10.77
N SER A 54 18.96 5.49 -11.52
CA SER A 54 19.31 4.51 -12.56
C SER A 54 20.13 5.15 -13.67
N ASN A 55 19.70 6.31 -14.19
CA ASN A 55 20.43 7.05 -15.20
C ASN A 55 21.82 7.45 -14.71
N THR A 56 21.92 8.00 -13.51
CA THR A 56 23.19 8.42 -12.90
C THR A 56 24.14 7.24 -12.81
N ARG A 57 23.68 6.08 -12.32
CA ARG A 57 24.50 4.86 -12.24
C ARG A 57 24.95 4.37 -13.61
N ALA A 58 24.12 4.51 -14.65
CA ALA A 58 24.45 4.08 -15.99
C ALA A 58 25.41 5.02 -16.73
N THR A 59 25.30 6.33 -16.53
CA THR A 59 26.03 7.36 -17.29
C THR A 59 27.24 7.93 -16.56
N GLY A 60 27.37 7.73 -15.25
CA GLY A 60 28.47 8.27 -14.47
C GLY A 60 29.83 7.68 -14.85
N GLN A 61 30.84 8.54 -14.97
CA GLN A 61 32.24 8.13 -15.09
C GLN A 61 32.77 7.68 -13.72
N TRP A 62 32.54 6.42 -13.39
CA TRP A 62 32.90 5.84 -12.08
C TRP A 62 34.37 5.39 -11.97
N GLY A 63 35.31 6.02 -12.69
CA GLY A 63 36.75 5.73 -12.60
C GLY A 63 37.11 4.23 -12.53
N LYS A 64 38.01 3.85 -11.61
CA LYS A 64 38.35 2.43 -11.29
C LYS A 64 37.41 1.77 -10.27
N GLY A 65 36.24 2.37 -10.01
CA GLY A 65 35.30 1.95 -8.97
C GLY A 65 33.97 1.44 -9.52
N LYS A 66 33.16 0.84 -8.63
CA LYS A 66 31.76 0.51 -8.94
C LYS A 66 30.88 1.72 -8.69
N ALA A 67 29.80 1.84 -9.46
CA ALA A 67 28.79 2.87 -9.25
C ALA A 67 28.27 2.86 -7.79
N PRO A 68 28.13 4.03 -7.13
CA PRO A 68 27.60 4.14 -5.78
C PRO A 68 26.26 3.42 -5.63
N LYS A 69 26.03 2.83 -4.45
CA LYS A 69 24.75 2.21 -4.11
C LYS A 69 23.83 3.27 -3.51
N ILE A 70 23.03 3.90 -4.36
CA ILE A 70 22.03 4.87 -3.92
C ILE A 70 20.83 4.09 -3.35
N PRO A 71 20.36 4.40 -2.13
CA PRO A 71 19.18 3.76 -1.57
C PRO A 71 17.94 4.11 -2.40
N ALA A 72 17.02 3.16 -2.55
CA ALA A 72 15.75 3.40 -3.23
C ALA A 72 14.87 4.34 -2.41
N PHE A 73 13.95 5.03 -3.08
CA PHE A 73 12.96 5.86 -2.40
C PHE A 73 12.16 5.01 -1.38
N PRO A 74 11.88 5.51 -0.16
CA PRO A 74 11.18 4.73 0.87
C PRO A 74 9.72 4.48 0.48
N ARG A 75 9.43 3.37 -0.22
CA ARG A 75 8.09 2.99 -0.67
C ARG A 75 7.33 2.17 0.40
N PRO A 76 5.99 2.24 0.46
CA PRO A 76 5.18 1.38 1.31
C PRO A 76 5.36 -0.05 0.82
N GLN A 77 5.94 -0.88 1.69
CA GLN A 77 6.05 -2.30 1.42
C GLN A 77 4.73 -2.94 1.85
N ALA A 78 4.04 -3.59 0.92
CA ALA A 78 2.96 -4.49 1.30
C ALA A 78 3.55 -5.48 2.31
N LYS A 79 3.03 -5.49 3.56
CA LYS A 79 3.46 -6.48 4.56
C LYS A 79 3.37 -7.83 3.88
N ALA A 80 4.50 -8.55 3.84
CA ALA A 80 4.59 -9.87 3.25
C ALA A 80 3.35 -10.66 3.70
N LYS A 81 2.53 -11.12 2.74
CA LYS A 81 1.26 -11.82 3.00
C LYS A 81 1.49 -12.72 4.20
N ALA A 82 0.77 -12.47 5.30
CA ALA A 82 0.88 -13.28 6.52
C ALA A 82 0.90 -14.73 6.08
N ARG A 83 2.02 -15.41 6.37
CA ARG A 83 2.36 -16.73 5.85
C ARG A 83 1.10 -17.59 5.97
N LYS A 84 0.43 -17.90 4.85
CA LYS A 84 -0.79 -18.72 4.87
C LYS A 84 -0.47 -19.93 5.75
N ALA A 85 -1.20 -20.10 6.85
CA ALA A 85 -0.98 -21.24 7.71
C ALA A 85 -1.04 -22.47 6.81
N LYS A 86 0.07 -23.20 6.72
CA LYS A 86 0.26 -24.29 5.74
C LYS A 86 -0.69 -25.47 5.96
N ARG A 87 -1.54 -25.42 6.99
CA ARG A 87 -2.46 -26.48 7.39
C ARG A 87 -3.86 -25.90 7.61
N PRO A 88 -4.91 -26.55 7.09
CA PRO A 88 -6.28 -26.20 7.46
C PRO A 88 -6.42 -26.32 8.98
N ALA A 89 -7.03 -25.30 9.61
CA ALA A 89 -7.28 -25.33 11.04
C ALA A 89 -8.30 -26.43 11.36
N THR A 90 -8.02 -27.26 12.36
CA THR A 90 -8.99 -28.24 12.85
C THR A 90 -10.12 -27.53 13.58
N VAL A 91 -11.29 -28.17 13.66
CA VAL A 91 -12.47 -27.63 14.36
C VAL A 91 -12.14 -27.27 15.82
N ALA A 92 -11.31 -28.06 16.49
CA ALA A 92 -10.84 -27.78 17.84
C ALA A 92 -9.99 -26.49 17.93
N ALA A 93 -9.13 -26.24 16.94
CA ALA A 93 -8.31 -25.03 16.89
C ALA A 93 -9.16 -23.77 16.62
N LEU A 94 -10.21 -23.90 15.80
CA LEU A 94 -11.18 -22.81 15.57
C LEU A 94 -11.96 -22.50 16.85
N TYR A 95 -12.46 -23.53 17.54
CA TYR A 95 -13.18 -23.36 18.81
C TYR A 95 -12.34 -22.61 19.84
N GLN A 96 -11.08 -23.00 20.03
CA GLN A 96 -10.16 -22.32 20.97
C GLN A 96 -9.84 -20.87 20.59
N HIS A 97 -9.80 -20.54 19.30
CA HIS A 97 -9.55 -19.18 18.83
C HIS A 97 -10.75 -18.26 19.16
N PHE A 98 -11.97 -18.74 18.96
CA PHE A 98 -13.18 -17.98 19.23
C PHE A 98 -13.61 -18.00 20.71
N SER A 99 -13.16 -18.99 21.49
CA SER A 99 -13.50 -19.11 22.92
C SER A 99 -12.59 -18.29 23.83
N ARG A 100 -11.50 -17.70 23.32
CA ARG A 100 -10.66 -16.78 24.07
C ARG A 100 -11.37 -15.42 24.21
N ARG A 101 -12.14 -15.28 25.29
CA ARG A 101 -12.44 -13.99 25.91
C ARG A 101 -11.32 -13.60 26.86
#